data_AF-A0A5Y1YFW1-F1
#
_entry.id   AF-A0A5Y1YFW1-F1
#
_cell.length_a   1.000
_cell.length_b   1.000
_cell.length_c   1.000
_cell.angle_alpha   90.00
_cell.angle_beta   90.00
_cell.angle_gamma   90.00
#
_symmetry.space_group_name_H-M   'P 1'
#
loop_
_entity.id
_entity.type
_entity.pdbx_description
1 polymer ?
#
loop_
_entity_poly.entity_id
_entity_poly.type
_entity_poly.pdbx_seq_one_letter_code
_entity_poly.pdbx_strand_id
1 'polypeptide(L)' 'GPVHLVNSENWFDRTVSADAAGIILTSLAINRRLWTHHECGNAALTHLFRTRDAQLWSHIEFHPECNAIYAALD' A
#
# COMPACT_ATOMS: atom_id res chain seq x y z
N GLY A 1 -6.17 9.51 -14.97
CA GLY A 1 -7.21 8.70 -15.63
C GLY A 1 -7.63 7.56 -14.71
N PRO A 2 -8.77 6.91 -14.94
CA PRO A 2 -9.19 5.73 -14.18
C PRO A 2 -8.27 4.53 -14.48
N VAL A 3 -8.00 3.71 -13.47
CA VAL A 3 -7.20 2.49 -13.52
C VAL A 3 -8.03 1.35 -12.93
N HIS A 4 -8.15 0.26 -13.67
CA HIS A 4 -8.79 -0.95 -13.18
C HIS A 4 -7.76 -1.80 -12.44
N LEU A 5 -8.02 -2.06 -11.15
CA LEU A 5 -7.14 -2.84 -10.28
C LEU A 5 -7.86 -4.08 -9.77
N VAL A 6 -7.16 -5.20 -9.84
CA VAL A 6 -7.62 -6.50 -9.34
C VAL A 6 -6.55 -7.04 -8.40
N ASN A 7 -6.94 -7.34 -7.16
CA ASN A 7 -6.17 -8.12 -6.21
C ASN A 7 -6.99 -9.36 -5.82
N SER A 8 -6.53 -10.53 -6.28
CA SER A 8 -7.18 -11.80 -6.01
C SER A 8 -6.99 -12.31 -4.57
N GLU A 9 -6.02 -11.76 -3.83
CA GLU A 9 -5.74 -12.18 -2.46
C GLU A 9 -6.86 -11.73 -1.49
N ASN A 10 -7.51 -10.60 -1.79
CA ASN A 10 -8.56 -10.00 -0.97
C ASN A 10 -9.86 -9.69 -1.73
N TRP A 11 -10.03 -10.27 -2.92
CA TRP A 11 -11.22 -10.09 -3.78
C TRP A 11 -11.48 -8.63 -4.20
N PHE A 12 -10.45 -7.79 -4.17
CA PHE A 12 -10.55 -6.43 -4.67
C PHE A 12 -10.60 -6.45 -6.20
N ASP A 13 -11.68 -5.94 -6.78
CA ASP A 13 -11.85 -5.74 -8.22
C ASP A 13 -12.63 -4.45 -8.44
N ARG A 14 -11.90 -3.33 -8.62
CA ARG A 14 -12.49 -2.00 -8.75
C ARG A 14 -11.67 -1.11 -9.67
N THR A 15 -12.36 -0.19 -10.32
CA THR A 15 -11.73 0.95 -11.01
C THR A 15 -11.54 2.09 -10.01
N VAL A 16 -10.31 2.56 -9.86
CA VAL A 16 -9.91 3.67 -8.98
C VAL A 16 -9.21 4.77 -9.78
N SER A 17 -8.97 5.93 -9.20
CA SER A 17 -8.11 6.93 -9.85
C SER A 17 -6.66 6.44 -9.96
N ALA A 18 -5.90 7.01 -10.92
CA ALA A 18 -4.47 6.75 -11.02
C ALA A 18 -3.68 7.14 -9.76
N ASP A 19 -4.17 8.12 -8.98
CA ASP A 19 -3.55 8.53 -7.74
C ASP A 19 -3.74 7.46 -6.65
N ALA A 20 -4.98 7.04 -6.44
CA ALA A 20 -5.32 5.93 -5.54
C ALA A 20 -4.58 4.63 -5.93
N ALA A 21 -4.52 4.32 -7.24
CA ALA A 21 -3.77 3.17 -7.73
C ALA A 21 -2.27 3.26 -7.39
N GLY A 22 -1.67 4.44 -7.55
CA GLY A 22 -0.27 4.69 -7.17
C GLY A 22 -0.03 4.48 -5.68
N ILE A 23 -0.95 4.93 -4.83
CA ILE A 23 -0.89 4.74 -3.38
C ILE A 23 -0.98 3.26 -3.01
N ILE A 24 -1.96 2.52 -3.58
CA ILE A 24 -2.14 1.07 -3.34
C ILE A 24 -0.85 0.31 -3.71
N LEU A 25 -0.33 0.51 -4.92
CA LEU A 25 0.88 -0.17 -5.39
C LEU A 25 2.10 0.19 -4.53
N THR A 26 2.20 1.44 -4.07
CA THR A 26 3.29 1.87 -3.20
C THR A 26 3.23 1.19 -1.84
N SER A 27 2.03 1.08 -1.23
CA SER A 27 1.83 0.38 0.04
C SER A 27 2.20 -1.10 -0.07
N LEU A 28 1.69 -1.80 -1.09
CA LEU A 28 2.02 -3.21 -1.35
C LEU A 28 3.54 -3.42 -1.53
N ALA A 29 4.20 -2.53 -2.28
CA ALA A 29 5.65 -2.60 -2.48
C ALA A 29 6.44 -2.34 -1.18
N ILE A 30 6.01 -1.40 -0.34
CA ILE A 30 6.61 -1.13 0.97
C ILE A 30 6.44 -2.35 1.88
N ASN A 31 5.23 -2.90 1.97
CA ASN A 31 4.92 -4.07 2.80
C ASN A 31 5.79 -5.28 2.41
N ARG A 32 5.90 -5.57 1.09
CA ARG A 32 6.75 -6.65 0.60
C ARG A 32 8.22 -6.47 0.95
N ARG A 33 8.76 -5.25 0.83
CA ARG A 33 10.15 -4.94 1.18
C ARG A 33 10.38 -5.00 2.68
N LEU A 34 9.42 -4.53 3.48
CA LEU A 34 9.46 -4.62 4.94
C LEU A 34 9.62 -6.08 5.38
N TRP A 35 8.82 -6.99 4.83
CA TRP A 35 8.92 -8.42 5.09
C TRP A 35 10.25 -9.02 4.66
N THR A 36 10.68 -8.73 3.43
CA THR A 36 11.98 -9.22 2.93
C THR A 36 13.14 -8.81 3.84
N HIS A 37 13.19 -7.53 4.26
CA HIS A 37 14.29 -7.05 5.12
C HIS A 37 14.19 -7.54 6.56
N HIS A 38 12.97 -7.74 7.06
CA HIS A 38 12.74 -8.34 8.37
C HIS A 38 13.28 -9.78 8.41
N GLU A 39 12.97 -10.60 7.40
CA GLU A 39 13.48 -11.97 7.28
C GLU A 39 15.01 -12.03 7.16
N CYS A 40 15.62 -11.08 6.45
CA CYS A 40 17.09 -10.97 6.35
C CYS A 40 17.77 -10.37 7.60
N GLY A 41 17.01 -9.93 8.61
CA GLY A 41 17.55 -9.31 9.82
C GLY A 41 18.13 -7.89 9.63
N ASN A 42 17.80 -7.21 8.52
CA ASN A 42 18.30 -5.85 8.25
C ASN A 42 17.46 -4.80 9.00
N ALA A 43 17.77 -4.60 10.28
CA ALA A 43 17.03 -3.72 11.18
C ALA A 43 16.89 -2.27 10.68
N ALA A 44 17.91 -1.72 10.02
CA ALA A 44 17.88 -0.35 9.52
C ALA A 44 16.85 -0.19 8.39
N LEU A 45 16.84 -1.09 7.41
CA LEU A 45 15.87 -1.06 6.32
C LEU A 45 14.46 -1.44 6.80
N THR A 46 14.34 -2.42 7.69
CA THR A 46 13.06 -2.75 8.33
C THR A 46 12.46 -1.53 9.03
N HIS A 47 13.25 -0.78 9.79
CA HIS A 47 12.78 0.43 10.46
C HIS A 47 12.37 1.50 9.44
N LEU A 48 13.19 1.75 8.41
CA LEU A 48 12.88 2.70 7.35
C LEU A 48 11.55 2.39 6.65
N PHE A 49 11.33 1.15 6.23
CA PHE A 49 10.10 0.75 5.54
C PHE A 49 8.89 0.82 6.47
N ARG A 50 9.04 0.49 7.76
CA ARG A 50 7.96 0.65 8.75
C ARG A 50 7.57 2.13 8.95
N THR A 51 8.54 3.03 9.02
CA THR A 51 8.26 4.48 9.11
C THR A 51 7.57 4.99 7.85
N ARG A 52 7.98 4.52 6.66
CA ARG A 52 7.33 4.90 5.40
C ARG A 52 5.92 4.36 5.28
N ASP A 53 5.69 3.14 5.74
CA ASP A 53 4.34 2.55 5.82
C ASP A 53 3.44 3.43 6.69
N ALA A 54 3.86 3.76 7.91
CA ALA A 54 3.10 4.63 8.81
C ALA A 54 2.79 6.02 8.21
N GLN A 55 3.76 6.65 7.54
CA GLN A 55 3.54 7.93 6.85
C GLN A 55 2.52 7.81 5.71
N LEU A 56 2.56 6.70 4.97
CA LEU A 56 1.60 6.45 3.89
C LEU A 56 0.20 6.20 4.43
N TRP A 57 0.06 5.44 5.53
CA TRP A 57 -1.22 5.22 6.20
C TRP A 57 -1.86 6.53 6.69
N SER A 58 -1.08 7.42 7.30
CA SER A 58 -1.56 8.76 7.67
C SER A 58 -1.95 9.61 6.44
N HIS A 59 -1.30 9.41 5.30
CA HIS A 59 -1.67 10.11 4.07
C HIS A 59 -2.99 9.59 3.47
N ILE A 60 -3.21 8.27 3.51
CA ILE A 60 -4.43 7.62 2.99
C ILE A 60 -5.68 8.12 3.72
N GLU A 61 -5.58 8.39 5.03
CA GLU A 61 -6.70 8.86 5.85
C GLU A 61 -7.41 10.09 5.26
N PHE A 62 -6.66 10.98 4.61
CA PHE A 62 -7.18 12.21 4.02
C PHE A 62 -7.47 12.11 2.52
N HIS A 63 -7.27 10.94 1.90
CA HIS A 63 -7.50 10.73 0.48
C HIS A 63 -9.00 10.55 0.18
N PRO A 64 -9.57 11.18 -0.86
CA PRO A 64 -11.00 11.08 -1.18
C PRO A 64 -11.48 9.64 -1.48
N GLU A 65 -10.58 8.78 -1.96
CA GLU A 65 -10.83 7.36 -2.20
C GLU A 65 -10.29 6.44 -1.08
N CYS A 66 -10.10 6.94 0.15
CA CYS A 66 -9.52 6.18 1.26
C CYS A 66 -10.16 4.80 1.47
N ASN A 67 -11.50 4.71 1.39
CA ASN A 67 -12.23 3.45 1.52
C ASN A 67 -11.88 2.42 0.43
N ALA A 68 -11.62 2.88 -0.80
CA ALA A 68 -11.20 1.99 -1.88
C ALA A 68 -9.76 1.55 -1.69
N ILE A 69 -8.89 2.45 -1.21
CA ILE A 69 -7.51 2.13 -0.89
C ILE A 69 -7.45 1.11 0.27
N TYR A 70 -8.20 1.32 1.35
CA TYR A 70 -8.27 0.37 2.45
C TYR A 70 -8.78 -1.00 2.01
N ALA A 71 -9.85 -1.05 1.21
CA ALA A 71 -10.36 -2.31 0.67
C ALA A 71 -9.37 -3.05 -0.23
N ALA A 72 -8.42 -2.34 -0.86
CA ALA A 72 -7.37 -2.96 -1.66
C ALA A 72 -6.19 -3.50 -0.83
N LEU A 73 -6.04 -3.03 0.41
CA LEU A 73 -4.92 -3.34 1.30
C LEU A 73 -5.29 -4.26 2.47
N ASP A 74 -6.58 -4.52 2.67
CA ASP A 74 -7.12 -5.52 3.62
C ASP A 74 -6.73 -6.95 3.21
#